data_AF-A0A1U9MD51-F1
#
_entry.id   AF-A0A1U9MD51-F1
#
_cell.length_a   1.000
_cell.length_b   1.000
_cell.length_c   1.000
_cell.angle_alpha   90.00
_cell.angle_beta   90.00
_cell.angle_gamma   90.00
#
_symmetry.space_group_name_H-M   'P 1'
#
loop_
_entity.id
_entity.type
_entity.pdbx_description
1 polymer ?
#
loop_
_entity_poly.entity_id
_entity_poly.type
_entity_poly.pdbx_seq_one_letter_code
_entity_poly.pdbx_strand_id
1 'polypeptide(L)'
;MMKNNKSRITNFVSVAPIATLIATSMLLSGCGGRDAHPVALTNPNDSVMDCAGISREFYANERQIKAVIHERTNAQGKNVALGAAGIFFFPAWFFMDPKSPERVEIDALRNRNGVLQDIAHTKNCAPMQSELTEAYKQLDSQKAAKSQKK
;
A
#
# COMPACT_ATOMS: atom_id res chain seq x y z
N MET A 1 -43.91 -24.12 60.38
CA MET A 1 -43.38 -22.78 60.03
C MET A 1 -42.19 -22.98 59.10
N MET A 2 -42.29 -22.44 57.88
CA MET A 2 -41.36 -22.62 56.75
C MET A 2 -39.98 -21.98 57.00
N LYS A 3 -38.92 -22.55 56.41
CA LYS A 3 -38.15 -21.92 55.30
C LYS A 3 -37.01 -22.83 54.79
N ASN A 4 -37.16 -23.28 53.53
CA ASN A 4 -36.09 -23.75 52.65
C ASN A 4 -35.12 -22.60 52.35
N ASN A 5 -33.80 -22.84 52.39
CA ASN A 5 -32.81 -21.90 51.85
C ASN A 5 -32.07 -22.54 50.67
N LYS A 6 -32.59 -22.26 49.48
CA LYS A 6 -32.15 -22.77 48.18
C LYS A 6 -30.99 -21.91 47.68
N SER A 7 -29.88 -22.59 47.35
CA SER A 7 -28.86 -22.27 46.34
C SER A 7 -28.76 -20.81 45.87
N ARG A 8 -27.63 -20.16 46.20
CA ARG A 8 -27.07 -19.03 45.44
C ARG A 8 -25.72 -19.42 44.85
N ILE A 9 -25.75 -20.42 43.98
CA ILE A 9 -24.76 -20.56 42.90
C ILE A 9 -25.38 -19.83 41.72
N THR A 10 -24.94 -18.60 41.42
CA THR A 10 -25.04 -17.92 40.10
C THR A 10 -24.81 -16.42 40.28
N ASN A 11 -23.56 -15.93 40.15
CA ASN A 11 -23.28 -14.51 39.87
C ASN A 11 -21.92 -14.28 39.17
N PHE A 12 -21.32 -15.32 38.56
CA PHE A 12 -20.07 -15.18 37.79
C PHE A 12 -20.28 -15.04 36.27
N VAL A 13 -21.53 -15.06 35.79
CA VAL A 13 -21.85 -15.18 34.35
C VAL A 13 -22.07 -13.81 33.65
N SER A 14 -22.20 -12.70 34.37
CA SER A 14 -22.67 -11.43 33.76
C SER A 14 -21.60 -10.39 33.40
N VAL A 15 -20.36 -10.50 33.89
CA VAL A 15 -19.30 -9.48 33.63
C VAL A 15 -18.32 -9.93 32.55
N ALA A 16 -18.17 -11.24 32.37
CA ALA A 16 -17.32 -11.85 31.34
C ALA A 16 -17.64 -11.40 29.89
N PRO A 17 -18.91 -11.28 29.43
CA PRO A 17 -19.18 -10.99 28.02
C PRO A 17 -18.91 -9.53 27.64
N ILE A 18 -19.05 -8.59 28.59
CA ILE A 18 -18.83 -7.17 28.35
C ILE A 18 -17.32 -6.88 28.26
N ALA A 19 -16.52 -7.49 29.14
CA ALA A 19 -15.07 -7.35 29.12
C ALA A 19 -14.43 -7.94 27.85
N THR A 20 -14.95 -9.05 27.35
CA THR A 20 -14.49 -9.64 26.07
C THR A 20 -14.88 -8.78 24.88
N LEU A 21 -16.09 -8.21 24.84
CA LEU A 21 -16.50 -7.28 23.77
C LEU A 21 -15.61 -6.03 23.69
N ILE A 22 -15.26 -5.45 24.84
CA ILE A 22 -14.38 -4.26 24.91
C ILE A 22 -12.93 -4.61 24.52
N ALA A 23 -12.41 -5.75 24.97
CA ALA A 23 -11.07 -6.20 24.56
C ALA A 23 -10.99 -6.47 23.05
N THR A 24 -12.07 -6.98 22.46
CA THR A 24 -12.12 -7.28 21.02
C THR A 24 -12.18 -6.00 20.19
N SER A 25 -12.94 -4.97 20.62
CA SER A 25 -12.98 -3.69 19.89
C SER A 25 -11.64 -2.94 19.92
N MET A 26 -10.86 -3.05 21.00
CA MET A 26 -9.50 -2.50 21.08
C MET A 26 -8.50 -3.23 20.16
N LEU A 27 -8.72 -4.51 19.86
CA LEU A 27 -7.86 -5.26 18.94
C LEU A 27 -8.19 -4.99 17.47
N LEU A 28 -9.45 -4.62 17.16
CA LEU A 28 -9.87 -4.25 15.80
C LEU A 28 -9.57 -2.80 15.41
N SER A 29 -9.14 -1.94 16.34
CA SER A 29 -8.61 -0.61 16.00
C SER A 29 -7.17 -0.70 15.48
N GLY A 30 -6.96 -1.50 14.43
CA GLY A 30 -5.74 -1.46 13.62
C GLY A 30 -5.80 -0.24 12.71
N CYS A 31 -4.85 0.69 12.85
CA CYS A 31 -4.70 1.82 11.95
C CYS A 31 -4.40 1.29 10.54
N GLY A 32 -5.38 1.44 9.64
CA GLY A 32 -5.35 0.89 8.29
C GLY A 32 -4.40 1.66 7.37
N GLY A 33 -3.20 1.11 7.17
CA GLY A 33 -2.37 1.35 5.99
C GLY A 33 -1.72 2.73 5.87
N ARG A 34 -0.66 2.79 5.04
CA ARG A 34 -0.07 4.06 4.61
C ARG A 34 -0.98 4.69 3.54
N ASP A 35 -1.20 5.99 3.61
CA ASP A 35 -1.81 6.72 2.50
C ASP A 35 -0.82 6.86 1.32
N ALA A 36 -1.32 6.78 0.10
CA ALA A 36 -0.51 7.03 -1.09
C ALA A 36 -0.26 8.54 -1.25
N HIS A 37 0.98 8.94 -1.54
CA HIS A 37 1.33 10.30 -1.89
C HIS A 37 1.67 10.41 -3.38
N PRO A 38 0.66 10.50 -4.27
CA PRO A 38 0.91 10.59 -5.70
C PRO A 38 1.58 11.93 -6.06
N VAL A 39 2.63 11.87 -6.87
CA VAL A 39 3.26 13.05 -7.46
C VAL A 39 2.44 13.56 -8.66
N ALA A 40 2.45 14.88 -8.86
CA ALA A 40 1.78 15.50 -10.00
C ALA A 40 2.45 15.07 -11.32
N LEU A 41 1.64 14.65 -12.30
CA LEU A 41 2.13 14.18 -13.59
C LEU A 41 2.93 15.26 -14.34
N THR A 42 2.43 16.49 -14.31
CA THR A 42 3.05 17.65 -14.94
C THR A 42 3.12 18.81 -13.94
N ASN A 43 4.14 19.65 -14.08
CA ASN A 43 4.34 20.85 -13.29
C ASN A 43 4.40 22.05 -14.25
N PRO A 44 3.79 23.20 -13.93
CA PRO A 44 3.92 24.41 -14.75
C PRO A 44 5.39 24.78 -15.06
N ASN A 45 6.31 24.46 -14.16
CA ASN A 45 7.73 24.74 -14.33
C ASN A 45 8.45 23.79 -15.33
N ASP A 46 7.81 22.71 -15.78
CA ASP A 46 8.43 21.76 -16.72
C ASP A 46 8.70 22.43 -18.09
N SER A 47 7.89 23.44 -18.44
CA SER A 47 8.03 24.22 -19.69
C SER A 47 9.30 25.08 -19.74
N VAL A 48 9.71 25.67 -18.61
CA VAL A 48 10.88 26.55 -18.49
C VAL A 48 12.16 25.81 -18.10
N MET A 49 12.09 24.50 -17.86
CA MET A 49 13.22 23.69 -17.42
C MET A 49 14.21 23.39 -18.56
N ASP A 50 15.51 23.60 -18.33
CA ASP A 50 16.57 23.24 -19.28
C ASP A 50 16.82 21.73 -19.32
N CYS A 51 17.50 21.22 -20.37
CA CYS A 51 17.83 19.79 -20.48
C CYS A 51 18.55 19.22 -19.24
N ALA A 52 19.44 20.00 -18.63
CA ALA A 52 20.12 19.61 -17.38
C ALA A 52 19.21 19.66 -16.14
N GLY A 53 18.13 20.45 -16.18
CA GLY A 53 17.08 20.40 -15.17
C GLY A 53 16.23 19.14 -15.33
N ILE A 54 15.82 18.84 -16.56
CA ILE A 54 14.98 17.68 -16.89
C ILE A 54 15.69 16.38 -16.51
N SER A 55 16.99 16.25 -16.82
CA SER A 55 17.75 15.06 -16.43
C SER A 55 17.88 14.91 -14.92
N ARG A 56 18.12 16.00 -14.19
CA ARG A 56 18.19 15.97 -12.73
C ARG A 56 16.87 15.56 -12.09
N GLU A 57 15.75 16.07 -12.60
CA GLU A 57 14.42 15.71 -12.13
C GLU A 57 14.11 14.23 -12.44
N PHE A 58 14.43 13.77 -13.65
CA PHE A 58 14.27 12.38 -14.06
C PHE A 58 14.98 11.42 -13.09
N TYR A 59 16.26 11.65 -12.80
CA TYR A 59 17.02 10.83 -11.85
C TYR A 59 16.58 11.05 -10.40
N ALA A 60 16.07 12.22 -10.04
CA ALA A 60 15.49 12.45 -8.72
C ALA A 60 14.24 11.59 -8.50
N ASN A 61 13.38 11.49 -9.51
CA ASN A 61 12.20 10.62 -9.48
C ASN A 61 12.62 9.14 -9.44
N GLU A 62 13.63 8.72 -10.21
CA GLU A 62 14.11 7.32 -10.14
C GLU A 62 14.63 6.95 -8.74
N ARG A 63 15.33 7.85 -8.05
CA ARG A 63 15.76 7.59 -6.67
C ARG A 63 14.58 7.40 -5.71
N GLN A 64 13.52 8.19 -5.89
CA GLN A 64 12.28 8.03 -5.10
C GLN A 64 11.62 6.68 -5.39
N ILE A 65 11.48 6.32 -6.67
CA ILE A 65 10.94 5.01 -7.08
C ILE A 65 11.73 3.87 -6.42
N LYS A 66 13.06 3.93 -6.42
CA LYS A 66 13.89 2.91 -5.79
C LYS A 66 13.62 2.78 -4.29
N ALA A 67 13.49 3.90 -3.57
CA ALA A 67 13.16 3.90 -2.15
C ALA A 67 11.80 3.23 -1.89
N VAL A 68 10.78 3.63 -2.65
CA VAL A 68 9.41 3.09 -2.57
C VAL A 68 9.38 1.59 -2.90
N ILE A 69 10.19 1.13 -3.86
CA ILE A 69 10.35 -0.31 -4.17
C ILE A 69 10.99 -1.07 -3.00
N HIS A 70 11.97 -0.52 -2.31
CA HIS A 70 12.56 -1.15 -1.13
C HIS A 70 11.58 -1.22 0.05
N GLU A 71 10.77 -0.20 0.25
CA GLU A 71 9.70 -0.23 1.26
C GLU A 71 8.67 -1.32 0.95
N ARG A 72 8.29 -1.43 -0.33
CA ARG A 72 7.39 -2.45 -0.85
C ARG A 72 7.83 -3.88 -0.57
N THR A 73 9.08 -4.21 -0.86
CA THR A 73 9.60 -5.57 -0.66
C THR A 73 9.62 -5.94 0.83
N ASN A 74 9.95 -4.98 1.70
CA ASN A 74 9.90 -5.17 3.15
C ASN A 74 8.46 -5.35 3.68
N ALA A 75 7.51 -4.55 3.17
CA ALA A 75 6.11 -4.62 3.57
C ALA A 75 5.39 -5.90 3.12
N GLN A 76 5.72 -6.44 1.93
CA GLN A 76 5.10 -7.68 1.44
C GLN A 76 5.60 -8.93 2.15
N GLY A 77 6.83 -8.93 2.69
CA GLY A 77 7.38 -10.07 3.44
C GLY A 77 6.65 -10.37 4.76
N LYS A 78 5.96 -9.39 5.35
CA LYS A 78 5.30 -9.52 6.66
C LYS A 78 3.80 -9.86 6.59
N ASN A 79 3.16 -9.67 5.42
CA ASN A 79 1.70 -9.76 5.27
C ASN A 79 1.18 -11.07 4.65
N VAL A 80 2.07 -12.01 4.27
CA VAL A 80 1.65 -13.36 3.81
C VAL A 80 0.84 -14.10 4.89
N ALA A 81 1.02 -13.76 6.17
CA ALA A 81 0.28 -14.37 7.28
C ALA A 81 -1.21 -13.98 7.35
N LEU A 82 -1.60 -12.80 6.82
CA LEU A 82 -3.00 -12.34 6.90
C LEU A 82 -3.94 -13.10 5.95
N GLY A 83 -3.41 -13.69 4.88
CA GLY A 83 -4.19 -14.49 3.93
C GLY A 83 -4.76 -15.78 4.54
N ALA A 84 -4.13 -16.31 5.60
CA ALA A 84 -4.61 -17.51 6.28
C ALA A 84 -5.84 -17.23 7.18
N ALA A 85 -6.00 -16.00 7.68
CA ALA A 85 -7.13 -15.62 8.52
C ALA A 85 -8.42 -15.38 7.71
N GLY A 86 -8.32 -15.10 6.41
CA GLY A 86 -9.47 -14.77 5.55
C GLY A 86 -10.37 -15.96 5.18
N ILE A 87 -9.95 -17.21 5.42
CA ILE A 87 -10.78 -18.40 5.17
C ILE A 87 -12.03 -18.42 6.07
N PHE A 88 -11.99 -17.75 7.24
CA PHE A 88 -13.11 -17.74 8.20
C PHE A 88 -14.05 -16.53 8.08
N PHE A 89 -13.71 -15.51 7.26
CA PHE A 89 -14.47 -14.27 7.16
C PHE A 89 -14.66 -13.84 5.69
N PHE A 90 -15.38 -14.69 4.95
CA PHE A 90 -15.73 -14.55 3.52
C PHE A 90 -16.24 -13.14 3.11
N PRO A 91 -17.07 -12.41 3.89
CA PRO A 91 -17.52 -11.08 3.48
C PRO A 91 -16.46 -9.97 3.56
N ALA A 92 -15.40 -10.07 4.38
CA ALA A 92 -14.33 -9.04 4.39
C ALA A 92 -13.36 -9.16 3.22
N TRP A 93 -13.32 -10.32 2.55
CA TRP A 93 -12.41 -10.52 1.41
C TRP A 93 -12.74 -9.60 0.23
N PHE A 94 -13.99 -9.16 0.10
CA PHE A 94 -14.42 -8.18 -0.89
C PHE A 94 -14.01 -6.73 -0.55
N PHE A 95 -13.64 -6.44 0.71
CA PHE A 95 -13.27 -5.09 1.16
C PHE A 95 -11.76 -4.87 1.32
N MET A 96 -10.93 -5.92 1.19
CA MET A 96 -9.49 -5.73 1.02
C MET A 96 -9.24 -5.27 -0.43
N ASP A 97 -9.19 -3.96 -0.67
CA ASP A 97 -8.53 -3.44 -1.86
C ASP A 97 -7.02 -3.62 -1.65
N PRO A 98 -6.35 -4.58 -2.32
CA PRO A 98 -4.91 -4.73 -2.22
C PRO A 98 -4.19 -3.62 -3.02
N LYS A 99 -4.84 -2.48 -3.30
CA LYS A 99 -4.17 -1.22 -3.68
C LYS A 99 -3.20 -0.86 -2.60
N SER A 100 -2.04 -1.46 -2.77
CA SER A 100 -0.93 -1.21 -1.90
C SER A 100 -0.45 0.19 -2.33
N PRO A 101 -0.43 1.19 -1.44
CA PRO A 101 -0.26 2.62 -1.75
C PRO A 101 1.01 2.91 -2.54
N GLU A 102 2.09 2.17 -2.26
CA GLU A 102 3.38 2.36 -2.91
C GLU A 102 3.38 1.99 -4.42
N ARG A 103 2.35 1.34 -5.00
CA ARG A 103 2.25 1.09 -6.47
C ARG A 103 1.75 2.34 -7.13
N VAL A 104 0.75 2.97 -6.53
CA VAL A 104 0.17 4.21 -7.04
C VAL A 104 1.27 5.27 -7.11
N GLU A 105 2.16 5.31 -6.11
CA GLU A 105 3.32 6.19 -6.09
C GLU A 105 4.36 5.85 -7.16
N ILE A 106 4.74 4.57 -7.32
CA ILE A 106 5.66 4.14 -8.39
C ILE A 106 5.08 4.45 -9.78
N ASP A 107 3.79 4.18 -9.99
CA ASP A 107 3.11 4.42 -11.27
C ASP A 107 3.02 5.93 -11.55
N ALA A 108 2.74 6.76 -10.53
CA ALA A 108 2.73 8.22 -10.66
C ALA A 108 4.12 8.77 -11.04
N LEU A 109 5.18 8.32 -10.35
CA LEU A 109 6.56 8.72 -10.65
C LEU A 109 7.01 8.24 -12.05
N ARG A 110 6.63 7.01 -12.45
CA ARG A 110 6.91 6.46 -13.78
C ARG A 110 6.23 7.28 -14.87
N ASN A 111 4.97 7.66 -14.67
CA ASN A 111 4.23 8.47 -15.63
C ASN A 111 4.83 9.88 -15.75
N ARG A 112 5.25 10.51 -14.64
CA ARG A 112 5.95 11.80 -14.67
C ARG A 112 7.25 11.72 -15.47
N ASN A 113 8.04 10.66 -15.25
CA ASN A 113 9.25 10.41 -16.02
C ASN A 113 8.99 10.20 -17.52
N GLY A 114 7.86 9.60 -17.89
CA GLY A 114 7.41 9.52 -19.28
C GLY A 114 7.20 10.91 -19.89
N VAL A 115 6.49 11.80 -19.19
CA VAL A 115 6.29 13.17 -19.66
C VAL A 115 7.62 13.93 -19.76
N LEU A 116 8.53 13.77 -18.79
CA LEU A 116 9.84 14.40 -18.86
C LEU A 116 10.67 13.91 -20.06
N GLN A 117 10.52 12.65 -20.47
CA GLN A 117 11.13 12.15 -21.70
C GLN A 117 10.51 12.78 -22.96
N ASP A 118 9.19 12.94 -23.00
CA ASP A 118 8.51 13.60 -24.13
C ASP A 118 8.93 15.08 -24.26
N ILE A 119 9.05 15.79 -23.13
CA ILE A 119 9.55 17.17 -23.10
C ILE A 119 11.02 17.21 -23.55
N ALA A 120 11.84 16.28 -23.07
CA ALA A 120 13.24 16.17 -23.48
C ALA A 120 13.38 15.93 -24.98
N HIS A 121 12.53 15.07 -25.56
CA HIS A 121 12.50 14.80 -27.00
C HIS A 121 12.08 16.05 -27.78
N THR A 122 11.06 16.76 -27.30
CA THR A 122 10.59 18.02 -27.91
C THR A 122 11.68 19.11 -27.90
N LYS A 123 12.53 19.12 -26.85
CA LYS A 123 13.65 20.05 -26.70
C LYS A 123 14.97 19.55 -27.30
N ASN A 124 14.98 18.42 -28.00
CA ASN A 124 16.18 17.78 -28.56
C ASN A 124 17.31 17.55 -27.53
N CYS A 125 16.94 17.18 -26.30
CA CYS A 125 17.90 16.79 -25.26
C CYS A 125 18.44 15.38 -25.51
N ALA A 126 19.58 15.04 -24.88
CA ALA A 126 20.13 13.68 -24.92
C ALA A 126 19.14 12.65 -24.33
N PRO A 127 19.09 11.42 -24.87
CA PRO A 127 18.21 10.38 -24.37
C PRO A 127 18.59 9.99 -22.93
N MET A 128 17.61 9.99 -22.04
CA MET A 128 17.76 9.54 -20.65
C MET A 128 17.38 8.07 -20.55
N GLN A 129 18.26 7.26 -19.96
CA GLN A 129 18.01 5.83 -19.76
C GLN A 129 17.57 5.59 -18.32
N SER A 130 16.52 4.78 -18.17
CA SER A 130 16.04 4.36 -16.85
C SER A 130 16.89 3.20 -16.33
N GLU A 131 17.50 3.37 -15.15
CA GLU A 131 18.26 2.31 -14.48
C GLU A 131 17.35 1.26 -13.82
N LEU A 132 16.05 1.55 -13.74
CA LEU A 132 15.06 0.74 -13.02
C LEU A 132 14.29 -0.24 -13.92
N THR A 133 14.73 -0.45 -15.15
CA THR A 133 14.05 -1.32 -16.12
C THR A 133 13.81 -2.74 -15.59
N GLU A 134 14.80 -3.33 -14.93
CA GLU A 134 14.67 -4.66 -14.31
C GLU A 134 13.69 -4.63 -13.12
N ALA A 135 13.75 -3.57 -12.31
CA ALA A 135 12.86 -3.40 -11.16
C ALA A 135 11.39 -3.25 -11.61
N TYR A 136 11.12 -2.49 -12.68
CA TYR A 136 9.78 -2.40 -13.27
C TYR A 136 9.30 -3.75 -13.78
N LYS A 137 10.16 -4.53 -14.45
CA LYS A 137 9.79 -5.87 -14.94
C LYS A 137 9.38 -6.80 -13.81
N GLN A 138 10.07 -6.74 -12.67
CA GLN A 138 9.70 -7.52 -11.47
C GLN A 138 8.41 -7.02 -10.80
N LEU A 139 8.17 -5.71 -10.82
CA LEU A 139 6.92 -5.12 -10.35
C LEU A 139 5.74 -5.57 -11.21
N ASP A 140 5.90 -5.60 -12.52
CA ASP A 140 4.89 -5.99 -13.51
C ASP A 140 4.63 -7.50 -13.48
N SER A 141 5.66 -8.33 -13.32
CA SER A 141 5.51 -9.79 -13.16
C SER A 141 4.75 -10.15 -11.88
N GLN A 142 5.01 -9.46 -10.77
CA GLN A 142 4.24 -9.62 -9.53
C GLN A 142 2.77 -9.23 -9.68
N LYS A 143 2.47 -8.22 -10.51
CA LYS A 143 1.09 -7.83 -10.83
C LYS A 143 0.39 -8.94 -11.62
N ALA A 144 1.04 -9.49 -12.64
CA ALA A 144 0.51 -10.60 -13.43
C ALA A 144 0.25 -11.84 -12.57
N ALA A 145 1.19 -12.20 -11.68
CA ALA A 145 1.04 -13.33 -10.78
C ALA A 145 -0.11 -13.15 -9.77
N LYS A 146 -0.33 -11.93 -9.24
CA LYS A 146 -1.47 -11.63 -8.36
C LYS A 146 -2.81 -11.61 -9.12
N SER A 147 -2.82 -11.19 -10.38
CA SER A 147 -4.02 -11.14 -11.21
C SER A 147 -4.54 -12.52 -11.64
N GLN A 148 -3.66 -13.53 -11.73
CA GLN A 148 -4.04 -14.91 -12.06
C GLN A 148 -4.48 -15.75 -10.86
N LYS A 149 -4.28 -15.24 -9.63
CA LYS A 149 -4.71 -15.89 -8.39
C LYS A 149 -6.09 -15.37 -7.91
N LYS A 150 -6.85 -14.75 -8.83
CA LYS A 150 -8.21 -14.25 -8.65
C LYS A 150 -9.21 -15.29 -9.16
#